data_AF-A0A5N6XJJ1-F1
#
_entry.id   AF-A0A5N6XJJ1-F1
#
_cell.length_a   1.000
_cell.length_b   1.000
_cell.length_c   1.000
_cell.angle_alpha   90.00
_cell.angle_beta   90.00
_cell.angle_gamma   90.00
#
_symmetry.space_group_name_H-M   'P 1'
#
loop_
_entity.id
_entity.type
_entity.pdbx_description
1 polymer ?
#
loop_
_entity_poly.entity_id
_entity_poly.type
_entity_poly.pdbx_seq_one_letter_code
_entity_poly.pdbx_strand_id
1 'polypeptide(L)'
;MADEDPLTASIVSSLLHSPIPGDSEEDRHPWARSSTVDIEKPLLRTWDQCSGSKPTQQNTMLSRLPRQRLDTSELRRHLLSIHANHKDWTATPFISFTQSSRKLQEVADLRSTRPGRGSQTITVINPNVRIANRLPILDMGLEMRYYGVRDPYNRSNTYYKDHYICLWEVTEAEIVGHWSWNQLKGNILWFDQIVLPAFEKHNEESSRQLTSAEPFDLSALLGALPDGTGPGISNASSSPSCASSGNWDTGSESCELDCEDQYDSYDSYDEVEEDNAADDMIKILEGDWD
;
A
#
# COMPACT_ATOMS: atom_id res chain seq x y z
N MET A 1 16.49 20.70 10.04
CA MET A 1 16.54 19.61 11.03
C MET A 1 15.34 18.74 10.75
N ALA A 2 15.54 17.48 10.36
CA ALA A 2 14.43 16.54 10.28
C ALA A 2 14.06 16.13 11.71
N ASP A 3 12.78 15.82 11.97
CA ASP A 3 12.37 15.18 13.23
C ASP A 3 13.21 13.91 13.42
N GLU A 4 13.87 13.78 14.57
CA GLU A 4 14.65 12.57 14.90
C GLU A 4 13.75 11.41 15.32
N ASP A 5 12.48 11.67 15.61
CA ASP A 5 11.50 10.67 16.05
C ASP A 5 10.86 9.92 14.86
N PRO A 6 10.88 8.57 14.85
CA PRO A 6 10.31 7.75 13.79
C PRO A 6 8.80 7.97 13.65
N LEU A 7 8.25 7.68 12.46
CA LEU A 7 6.82 7.87 12.21
C LEU A 7 5.98 6.91 13.08
N THR A 8 5.23 7.47 14.04
CA THR A 8 4.31 6.72 14.90
C THR A 8 2.84 6.94 14.51
N ALA A 9 1.97 5.99 14.88
CA ALA A 9 0.51 6.12 14.68
C ALA A 9 -0.09 7.41 15.30
N SER A 10 0.49 7.94 16.38
CA SER A 10 0.07 9.21 16.99
C SER A 10 0.37 10.41 16.07
N ILE A 11 1.54 10.41 15.44
CA ILE A 11 1.95 11.44 14.49
C ILE A 11 1.15 11.31 13.19
N VAL A 12 0.94 10.10 12.68
CA VAL A 12 0.02 9.85 11.55
C VAL A 12 -1.37 10.41 11.85
N SER A 13 -1.92 10.12 13.03
CA SER A 13 -3.24 10.63 13.42
C SER A 13 -3.30 12.15 13.44
N SER A 14 -2.28 12.83 14.00
CA SER A 14 -2.25 14.30 14.04
C SER A 14 -2.07 14.94 12.66
N LEU A 15 -1.48 14.24 11.69
CA LEU A 15 -1.31 14.69 10.30
C LEU A 15 -2.55 14.45 9.41
N LEU A 16 -3.38 13.47 9.73
CA LEU A 16 -4.61 13.14 8.99
C LEU A 16 -5.88 13.81 9.53
N HIS A 17 -5.96 14.10 10.83
CA HIS A 17 -7.12 14.76 11.42
C HIS A 17 -6.94 16.28 11.48
N SER A 18 -7.97 17.02 11.09
CA SER A 18 -8.05 18.47 11.26
C SER A 18 -7.96 18.86 12.74
N PRO A 19 -7.22 19.93 13.11
CA PRO A 19 -7.22 20.47 14.47
C PRO A 19 -8.45 21.35 14.73
N ILE A 20 -9.22 21.68 13.69
CA ILE A 20 -10.43 22.51 13.75
C ILE A 20 -11.64 21.58 13.89
N PRO A 21 -12.55 21.82 14.88
CA PRO A 21 -13.76 21.03 15.05
C PRO A 21 -14.69 21.07 13.83
N GLY A 22 -15.11 19.89 13.38
CA GLY A 22 -16.00 19.67 12.24
C GLY A 22 -15.73 18.29 11.63
N ASP A 23 -16.50 17.89 10.62
CA ASP A 23 -16.21 16.69 9.83
C ASP A 23 -14.82 16.84 9.18
N SER A 24 -13.85 16.01 9.57
CA SER A 24 -12.56 15.96 8.88
C SER A 24 -12.65 15.05 7.65
N GLU A 25 -11.69 15.16 6.73
CA GLU A 25 -11.63 14.22 5.61
C GLU A 25 -11.36 12.78 6.07
N GLU A 26 -10.66 12.61 7.20
CA GLU A 26 -10.40 11.30 7.80
C GLU A 26 -11.67 10.64 8.38
N ASP A 27 -12.69 11.42 8.77
CA ASP A 27 -13.99 10.88 9.19
C ASP A 27 -14.83 10.40 8.00
N ARG A 28 -14.61 10.97 6.81
CA ARG A 28 -15.38 10.68 5.58
C ARG A 28 -14.72 9.59 4.72
N HIS A 29 -13.39 9.64 4.61
CA HIS A 29 -12.58 8.69 3.85
C HIS A 29 -11.28 8.39 4.64
N PRO A 30 -11.33 7.44 5.59
CA PRO A 30 -10.24 7.21 6.53
C PRO A 30 -9.02 6.57 5.86
N TRP A 31 -7.91 7.28 5.83
CA TRP A 31 -6.62 6.75 5.38
C TRP A 31 -5.93 5.92 6.46
N ALA A 32 -6.02 6.30 7.74
CA ALA A 32 -5.35 5.62 8.86
C ALA A 32 -5.79 4.17 9.09
N ARG A 33 -6.93 3.77 8.49
CA ARG A 33 -7.51 2.42 8.60
C ARG A 33 -7.70 1.73 7.25
N SER A 34 -7.41 2.42 6.14
CA SER A 34 -7.50 1.82 4.81
C SER A 34 -6.25 0.97 4.54
N SER A 35 -6.47 -0.28 4.16
CA SER A 35 -5.44 -1.13 3.57
C SER A 35 -6.10 -2.17 2.68
N THR A 36 -5.85 -2.05 1.37
CA THR A 36 -6.29 -3.00 0.33
C THR A 36 -5.10 -3.72 -0.30
N VAL A 37 -3.95 -3.70 0.38
CA VAL A 37 -2.72 -4.38 -0.03
C VAL A 37 -2.85 -5.87 0.24
N ASP A 38 -2.33 -6.69 -0.66
CA ASP A 38 -2.23 -8.12 -0.42
C ASP A 38 -1.11 -8.38 0.61
N ILE A 39 -1.47 -8.71 1.85
CA ILE A 39 -0.51 -8.86 2.94
C ILE A 39 0.41 -10.09 2.79
N GLU A 40 0.07 -11.02 1.90
CA GLU A 40 0.90 -12.20 1.58
C GLU A 40 2.01 -11.85 0.58
N LYS A 41 2.02 -10.63 0.02
CA LYS A 41 3.01 -10.18 -0.96
C LYS A 41 3.82 -8.97 -0.45
N PRO A 42 5.14 -8.93 -0.68
CA PRO A 42 5.94 -7.75 -0.38
C PRO A 42 5.54 -6.55 -1.25
N LEU A 43 5.83 -5.35 -0.75
CA LEU A 43 5.80 -4.11 -1.53
C LEU A 43 7.19 -3.81 -2.09
N LEU A 44 7.27 -3.51 -3.38
CA LEU A 44 8.51 -3.42 -4.14
C LEU A 44 8.72 -2.02 -4.72
N ARG A 45 9.96 -1.53 -4.74
CA ARG A 45 10.32 -0.22 -5.31
C ARG A 45 11.71 -0.25 -5.92
N THR A 46 11.85 0.20 -7.17
CA THR A 46 13.16 0.45 -7.78
C THR A 46 13.60 1.90 -7.58
N TRP A 47 14.88 2.13 -7.33
CA TRP A 47 15.46 3.46 -7.14
C TRP A 47 16.93 3.52 -7.56
N ASP A 48 17.43 4.73 -7.74
CA ASP A 48 18.78 5.06 -8.19
C ASP A 48 19.22 6.44 -7.67
N GLN A 49 20.34 6.97 -8.18
CA GLN A 49 20.89 8.25 -7.74
C GLN A 49 19.93 9.45 -7.93
N CYS A 50 19.10 9.40 -8.98
CA CYS A 50 18.12 10.44 -9.36
C CYS A 50 16.80 10.32 -8.59
N SER A 51 16.60 9.24 -7.82
CA SER A 51 15.34 8.95 -7.16
C SER A 51 15.17 9.77 -5.87
N GLY A 52 14.13 10.62 -5.83
CA GLY A 52 13.90 11.57 -4.73
C GLY A 52 13.47 10.99 -3.38
N SER A 53 13.18 9.68 -3.33
CA SER A 53 13.00 8.91 -2.09
C SER A 53 13.77 7.60 -2.22
N LYS A 54 14.86 7.51 -1.43
CA LYS A 54 15.84 6.43 -1.37
C LYS A 54 16.22 6.17 0.10
N PRO A 55 16.79 4.99 0.44
CA PRO A 55 17.25 4.69 1.79
C PRO A 55 18.29 5.70 2.30
N THR A 56 18.16 6.06 3.58
CA THR A 56 19.12 6.86 4.36
C THR A 56 20.25 5.98 4.89
N GLN A 57 21.22 6.58 5.61
CA GLN A 57 22.25 5.81 6.32
C GLN A 57 21.68 4.94 7.46
N GLN A 58 20.51 5.33 7.98
CA GLN A 58 19.75 4.63 9.03
C GLN A 58 18.76 3.61 8.44
N ASN A 59 18.92 3.25 7.16
CA ASN A 59 18.02 2.32 6.46
C ASN A 59 16.53 2.70 6.53
N THR A 60 16.22 3.99 6.53
CA THR A 60 14.84 4.51 6.44
C THR A 60 14.60 5.18 5.08
N MET A 61 13.36 5.27 4.61
CA MET A 61 13.02 6.02 3.39
C MET A 61 12.05 7.15 3.71
N LEU A 62 12.46 8.39 3.45
CA LEU A 62 11.60 9.57 3.59
C LEU A 62 10.96 9.94 2.25
N SER A 63 9.70 10.37 2.31
CA SER A 63 9.04 11.10 1.23
C SER A 63 9.68 12.47 1.02
N ARG A 64 9.34 13.15 -0.07
CA ARG A 64 9.89 14.49 -0.37
C ARG A 64 9.21 15.62 0.41
N LEU A 65 8.04 15.37 0.98
CA LEU A 65 7.39 16.23 1.98
C LEU A 65 7.09 15.41 3.25
N PRO A 66 8.11 15.07 4.06
CA PRO A 66 7.88 14.37 5.32
C PRO A 66 7.02 15.23 6.24
N ARG A 67 6.10 14.58 6.98
CA ARG A 67 5.18 15.22 7.94
C ARG A 67 4.27 16.34 7.38
N GLN A 68 4.06 16.41 6.06
CA GLN A 68 3.04 17.26 5.45
C GLN A 68 1.63 16.81 5.86
N ARG A 69 0.80 17.74 6.37
CA ARG A 69 -0.60 17.48 6.73
C ARG A 69 -1.43 17.05 5.52
N LEU A 70 -2.39 16.17 5.75
CA LEU A 70 -3.28 15.53 4.76
C LEU A 70 -4.70 15.45 5.34
N ASP A 71 -5.18 16.55 5.90
CA ASP A 71 -6.40 16.67 6.71
C ASP A 71 -7.65 17.17 5.95
N THR A 72 -7.51 17.57 4.69
CA THR A 72 -8.62 18.00 3.82
C THR A 72 -8.67 17.26 2.49
N SER A 73 -9.89 17.10 1.95
CA SER A 73 -10.15 16.44 0.68
C SER A 73 -9.41 17.11 -0.49
N GLU A 74 -9.40 18.46 -0.49
CA GLU A 74 -8.73 19.26 -1.50
C GLU A 74 -7.22 19.03 -1.52
N LEU A 75 -6.60 18.94 -0.34
CA LEU A 75 -5.16 18.76 -0.20
C LEU A 75 -4.73 17.34 -0.59
N ARG A 76 -5.50 16.32 -0.17
CA ARG A 76 -5.31 14.93 -0.61
C ARG A 76 -5.43 14.80 -2.13
N ARG A 77 -6.52 15.30 -2.73
CA ARG A 77 -6.73 15.33 -4.20
C ARG A 77 -5.59 16.04 -4.92
N HIS A 78 -5.18 17.22 -4.45
CA HIS A 78 -4.13 18.01 -5.08
C HIS A 78 -2.77 17.29 -5.07
N LEU A 79 -2.34 16.80 -3.91
CA LEU A 79 -1.07 16.09 -3.79
C LEU A 79 -1.10 14.74 -4.53
N LEU A 80 -2.24 14.03 -4.55
CA LEU A 80 -2.39 12.83 -5.39
C LEU A 80 -2.29 13.14 -6.88
N SER A 81 -2.84 14.27 -7.34
CA SER A 81 -2.74 14.71 -8.74
C SER A 81 -1.29 14.97 -9.14
N ILE A 82 -0.53 15.65 -8.28
CA ILE A 82 0.92 15.86 -8.43
C ILE A 82 1.67 14.53 -8.40
N HIS A 83 1.27 13.59 -7.54
CA HIS A 83 1.96 12.31 -7.41
C HIS A 83 1.74 11.41 -8.62
N ALA A 84 0.49 11.31 -9.09
CA ALA A 84 0.08 10.54 -10.26
C ALA A 84 0.76 11.03 -11.55
N ASN A 85 0.93 12.34 -11.71
CA ASN A 85 1.63 12.91 -12.85
C ASN A 85 3.15 12.85 -12.63
N HIS A 86 3.83 11.87 -13.24
CA HIS A 86 5.27 11.74 -13.04
C HIS A 86 6.10 12.81 -13.76
N LYS A 87 5.48 13.57 -14.68
CA LYS A 87 6.06 14.78 -15.30
C LYS A 87 6.06 16.00 -14.35
N ASP A 88 5.22 16.00 -13.32
CA ASP A 88 5.23 17.02 -12.26
C ASP A 88 6.26 16.63 -11.19
N TRP A 89 7.21 17.51 -10.89
CA TRP A 89 8.28 17.25 -9.93
C TRP A 89 8.09 17.93 -8.58
N THR A 90 6.92 18.52 -8.33
CA THR A 90 6.55 19.04 -7.03
C THR A 90 6.65 17.95 -5.97
N ALA A 91 7.18 18.30 -4.80
CA ALA A 91 7.40 17.36 -3.71
C ALA A 91 6.06 16.87 -3.15
N THR A 92 5.99 15.60 -2.72
CA THR A 92 4.76 14.98 -2.18
C THR A 92 5.07 14.12 -0.95
N PRO A 93 4.10 13.93 -0.04
CA PRO A 93 4.26 13.07 1.15
C PRO A 93 4.20 11.56 0.85
N PHE A 94 4.21 11.15 -0.41
CA PHE A 94 3.98 9.76 -0.82
C PHE A 94 5.26 9.09 -1.34
N ILE A 95 5.41 7.80 -1.02
CA ILE A 95 6.46 6.92 -1.56
C ILE A 95 5.77 5.77 -2.31
N SER A 96 5.99 5.70 -3.64
CA SER A 96 5.41 4.68 -4.52
C SER A 96 6.06 3.30 -4.34
N PHE A 97 5.24 2.26 -4.28
CA PHE A 97 5.59 0.85 -4.33
C PHE A 97 4.63 0.10 -5.27
N THR A 98 5.01 -1.10 -5.69
CA THR A 98 4.11 -2.03 -6.41
C THR A 98 4.21 -3.44 -5.86
N GLN A 99 3.14 -4.24 -6.00
CA GLN A 99 3.19 -5.69 -5.75
C GLN A 99 3.46 -6.51 -7.03
N SER A 100 3.49 -5.87 -8.21
CA SER A 100 3.79 -6.54 -9.47
C SER A 100 5.30 -6.58 -9.72
N SER A 101 5.91 -7.75 -9.49
CA SER A 101 7.31 -8.02 -9.81
C SER A 101 7.62 -7.76 -11.29
N ARG A 102 6.69 -8.13 -12.19
CA ARG A 102 6.75 -7.85 -13.62
C ARG A 102 6.82 -6.34 -13.93
N LYS A 103 5.88 -5.54 -13.40
CA LYS A 103 5.91 -4.07 -13.62
C LYS A 103 7.20 -3.47 -13.08
N LEU A 104 7.67 -3.92 -11.92
CA LEU A 104 8.95 -3.44 -11.39
C LEU A 104 10.12 -3.79 -12.32
N GLN A 105 10.17 -5.02 -12.84
CA GLN A 105 11.21 -5.46 -13.77
C GLN A 105 11.20 -4.62 -15.05
N GLU A 106 10.05 -4.46 -15.70
CA GLU A 106 9.88 -3.62 -16.90
C GLU A 106 10.47 -2.22 -16.68
N VAL A 107 10.20 -1.63 -15.52
CA VAL A 107 10.71 -0.31 -15.13
C VAL A 107 12.19 -0.30 -14.74
N ALA A 108 12.70 -1.35 -14.09
CA ALA A 108 14.11 -1.44 -13.72
C ALA A 108 15.01 -1.69 -14.95
N ASP A 109 14.55 -2.48 -15.92
CA ASP A 109 15.25 -2.74 -17.18
C ASP A 109 15.34 -1.47 -18.02
N LEU A 110 14.21 -0.82 -18.31
CA LEU A 110 14.18 0.41 -19.09
C LEU A 110 14.96 1.55 -18.40
N ARG A 111 15.00 1.63 -17.07
CA ARG A 111 15.86 2.61 -16.39
C ARG A 111 17.35 2.32 -16.54
N SER A 112 17.72 1.06 -16.68
CA SER A 112 19.11 0.67 -16.85
C SER A 112 19.66 0.99 -18.25
N THR A 113 18.79 1.27 -19.23
CA THR A 113 19.18 1.75 -20.57
C THR A 113 19.24 3.28 -20.66
N ARG A 114 18.51 4.01 -19.79
CA ARG A 114 18.48 5.48 -19.76
C ARG A 114 19.85 6.08 -19.33
N PRO A 115 20.47 6.95 -20.16
CA PRO A 115 21.64 7.72 -19.76
C PRO A 115 21.40 8.52 -18.46
N GLY A 116 22.46 8.80 -17.71
CA GLY A 116 22.38 9.60 -16.47
C GLY A 116 21.81 8.89 -15.24
N ARG A 117 20.97 7.85 -15.39
CA ARG A 117 20.30 7.17 -14.26
C ARG A 117 21.19 6.25 -13.44
N GLY A 118 22.14 5.57 -14.08
CA GLY A 118 23.07 4.65 -13.41
C GLY A 118 22.41 3.36 -12.90
N SER A 119 23.04 2.71 -11.92
CA SER A 119 22.62 1.40 -11.44
C SER A 119 21.32 1.46 -10.63
N GLN A 120 20.34 0.67 -11.03
CA GLN A 120 19.08 0.49 -10.31
C GLN A 120 19.26 -0.43 -9.10
N THR A 121 18.55 -0.12 -8.02
CA THR A 121 18.48 -0.89 -6.78
C THR A 121 17.02 -1.14 -6.42
N ILE A 122 16.67 -2.38 -6.09
CA ILE A 122 15.34 -2.76 -5.60
C ILE A 122 15.35 -2.68 -4.08
N THR A 123 14.39 -1.97 -3.51
CA THR A 123 13.97 -2.07 -2.10
C THR A 123 12.71 -2.93 -2.02
N VAL A 124 12.69 -3.85 -1.05
CA VAL A 124 11.53 -4.68 -0.71
C VAL A 124 11.12 -4.34 0.72
N ILE A 125 9.82 -4.14 0.97
CA ILE A 125 9.28 -3.82 2.29
C ILE A 125 8.15 -4.78 2.66
N ASN A 126 8.01 -5.07 3.96
CA ASN A 126 6.96 -5.94 4.51
C ASN A 126 5.73 -5.09 4.90
N PRO A 127 4.60 -5.14 4.17
CA PRO A 127 3.39 -4.40 4.55
C PRO A 127 2.84 -4.79 5.93
N ASN A 128 3.08 -6.04 6.39
CA ASN A 128 2.60 -6.50 7.69
C ASN A 128 3.16 -5.68 8.87
N VAL A 129 4.44 -5.30 8.82
CA VAL A 129 5.05 -4.47 9.88
C VAL A 129 4.41 -3.09 9.92
N ARG A 130 4.17 -2.51 8.74
CA ARG A 130 3.53 -1.21 8.59
C ARG A 130 2.09 -1.21 9.13
N ILE A 131 1.33 -2.26 8.82
CA ILE A 131 -0.04 -2.48 9.29
C ILE A 131 -0.06 -2.71 10.82
N ALA A 132 0.86 -3.52 11.36
CA ALA A 132 0.99 -3.74 12.80
C ALA A 132 1.27 -2.43 13.57
N ASN A 133 2.09 -1.55 13.00
CA ASN A 133 2.37 -0.21 13.52
C ASN A 133 1.23 0.81 13.29
N ARG A 134 0.09 0.39 12.71
CA ARG A 134 -1.08 1.22 12.36
C ARG A 134 -0.71 2.40 11.45
N LEU A 135 0.21 2.16 10.51
CA LEU A 135 0.63 3.13 9.51
C LEU A 135 -0.06 2.81 8.17
N PRO A 136 -0.55 3.82 7.42
CA PRO A 136 -1.40 3.61 6.25
C PRO A 136 -0.63 3.17 5.00
N ILE A 137 -1.28 2.32 4.20
CA ILE A 137 -0.91 1.92 2.84
C ILE A 137 -2.14 2.11 1.97
N LEU A 138 -2.05 2.98 0.96
CA LEU A 138 -3.19 3.30 0.10
C LEU A 138 -2.98 2.74 -1.30
N ASP A 139 -4.05 2.25 -1.92
CA ASP A 139 -4.08 1.86 -3.34
C ASP A 139 -4.26 3.11 -4.20
N MET A 140 -3.26 3.42 -5.02
CA MET A 140 -3.22 4.64 -5.82
C MET A 140 -4.43 4.74 -6.77
N GLY A 141 -4.87 3.63 -7.36
CA GLY A 141 -5.98 3.58 -8.30
C GLY A 141 -7.35 3.71 -7.62
N LEU A 142 -7.52 3.25 -6.38
CA LEU A 142 -8.71 3.52 -5.58
C LEU A 142 -8.77 4.99 -5.14
N GLU A 143 -7.68 5.53 -4.61
CA GLU A 143 -7.63 6.93 -4.17
C GLU A 143 -7.84 7.93 -5.32
N MET A 144 -7.19 7.71 -6.48
CA MET A 144 -7.41 8.54 -7.66
C MET A 144 -8.88 8.55 -8.11
N ARG A 145 -9.55 7.40 -8.08
CA ARG A 145 -10.99 7.29 -8.42
C ARG A 145 -11.86 8.02 -7.41
N TYR A 146 -11.61 7.85 -6.10
CA TYR A 146 -12.39 8.51 -5.04
C TYR A 146 -12.29 10.04 -5.13
N TYR A 147 -11.07 10.58 -5.25
CA TYR A 147 -10.84 12.02 -5.31
C TYR A 147 -11.12 12.67 -6.68
N GLY A 148 -11.52 11.89 -7.70
CA GLY A 148 -11.74 12.38 -9.05
C GLY A 148 -10.47 12.90 -9.74
N VAL A 149 -9.31 12.35 -9.39
CA VAL A 149 -8.02 12.67 -10.02
C VAL A 149 -8.03 12.14 -11.45
N ARG A 150 -7.70 12.99 -12.42
CA ARG A 150 -7.59 12.58 -13.83
C ARG A 150 -6.36 11.70 -14.02
N ASP A 151 -6.50 10.63 -14.80
CA ASP A 151 -5.37 9.83 -15.28
C ASP A 151 -4.50 10.69 -16.22
N PRO A 152 -3.25 11.04 -15.85
CA PRO A 152 -2.38 11.88 -16.68
C PRO A 152 -1.93 11.19 -17.97
N TYR A 153 -2.08 9.87 -18.06
CA TYR A 153 -1.63 9.03 -19.17
C TYR A 153 -2.81 8.49 -20.01
N ASN A 154 -4.05 8.83 -19.66
CA ASN A 154 -5.27 8.37 -20.34
C ASN A 154 -5.40 6.83 -20.51
N ARG A 155 -4.70 6.02 -19.69
CA ARG A 155 -4.71 4.55 -19.78
C ARG A 155 -5.80 3.92 -18.90
N SER A 156 -6.94 4.59 -18.74
CA SER A 156 -8.10 4.13 -17.94
C SER A 156 -7.73 3.70 -16.50
N ASN A 157 -6.72 4.34 -15.90
CA ASN A 157 -6.10 3.98 -14.61
C ASN A 157 -5.45 2.57 -14.53
N THR A 158 -5.37 1.81 -15.62
CA THR A 158 -4.73 0.46 -15.65
C THR A 158 -3.26 0.51 -15.22
N TYR A 159 -2.62 1.65 -15.48
CA TYR A 159 -1.26 1.96 -15.06
C TYR A 159 -1.06 1.83 -13.54
N TYR A 160 -2.01 2.35 -12.76
CA TYR A 160 -1.99 2.35 -11.28
C TYR A 160 -2.47 1.04 -10.65
N LYS A 161 -2.80 0.01 -11.46
CA LYS A 161 -3.09 -1.33 -10.93
C LYS A 161 -1.87 -1.86 -10.14
N ASP A 162 -2.11 -2.42 -8.95
CA ASP A 162 -1.07 -2.93 -8.05
C ASP A 162 -0.04 -1.87 -7.61
N HIS A 163 -0.37 -0.57 -7.70
CA HIS A 163 0.45 0.57 -7.24
C HIS A 163 -0.06 1.03 -5.89
N TYR A 164 0.80 0.94 -4.87
CA TYR A 164 0.52 1.36 -3.51
C TYR A 164 1.39 2.55 -3.11
N ILE A 165 0.87 3.43 -2.27
CA ILE A 165 1.60 4.56 -1.71
C ILE A 165 1.71 4.44 -0.18
N CYS A 166 2.94 4.57 0.32
CA CYS A 166 3.23 4.72 1.74
C CYS A 166 3.31 6.21 2.08
N LEU A 167 2.66 6.63 3.17
CA LEU A 167 2.69 8.01 3.64
C LEU A 167 3.94 8.32 4.48
N TRP A 168 4.54 9.49 4.18
CA TRP A 168 5.67 10.20 4.78
C TRP A 168 7.02 9.48 4.88
N GLU A 169 7.01 8.24 5.36
CA GLU A 169 8.19 7.53 5.84
C GLU A 169 7.96 6.02 5.78
N VAL A 170 9.02 5.28 5.47
CA VAL A 170 9.15 3.83 5.68
C VAL A 170 10.34 3.62 6.62
N THR A 171 10.10 2.96 7.74
CA THR A 171 11.08 2.70 8.80
C THR A 171 11.99 1.52 8.46
N GLU A 172 13.12 1.40 9.15
CA GLU A 172 14.07 0.27 8.97
C GLU A 172 13.38 -1.09 9.19
N ALA A 173 12.50 -1.20 10.20
CA ALA A 173 11.77 -2.42 10.51
C ALA A 173 10.78 -2.85 9.41
N GLU A 174 10.39 -1.94 8.50
CA GLU A 174 9.58 -2.30 7.34
C GLU A 174 10.44 -2.87 6.20
N ILE A 175 11.75 -2.62 6.16
CA ILE A 175 12.62 -2.98 5.02
C ILE A 175 13.13 -4.43 5.14
N VAL A 176 12.69 -5.28 4.20
CA VAL A 176 13.16 -6.67 4.04
C VAL A 176 14.59 -6.70 3.50
N GLY A 177 14.94 -5.77 2.60
CA GLY A 177 16.30 -5.64 2.09
C GLY A 177 16.43 -4.82 0.80
N HIS A 178 17.66 -4.80 0.30
CA HIS A 178 18.06 -4.13 -0.94
C HIS A 178 18.88 -5.05 -1.84
N TRP A 179 18.62 -4.99 -3.15
CA TRP A 179 19.35 -5.77 -4.15
C TRP A 179 19.68 -4.92 -5.38
N SER A 180 20.88 -5.05 -5.92
CA SER A 180 21.22 -4.41 -7.20
C SER A 180 20.47 -5.09 -8.35
N TRP A 181 19.80 -4.31 -9.19
CA TRP A 181 19.10 -4.88 -10.36
C TRP A 181 20.05 -5.63 -11.30
N ASN A 182 21.29 -5.16 -11.41
CA ASN A 182 22.32 -5.83 -12.22
C ASN A 182 22.69 -7.24 -11.72
N GLN A 183 22.43 -7.55 -10.44
CA GLN A 183 22.62 -8.89 -9.87
C GLN A 183 21.37 -9.76 -10.03
N LEU A 184 20.17 -9.16 -10.00
CA LEU A 184 18.90 -9.89 -10.09
C LEU A 184 18.47 -10.21 -11.52
N LYS A 185 18.66 -9.30 -12.48
CA LYS A 185 18.16 -9.42 -13.86
C LYS A 185 18.65 -10.64 -14.66
N GLY A 186 19.73 -11.28 -14.20
CA GLY A 186 20.23 -12.54 -14.77
C GLY A 186 19.44 -13.79 -14.33
N ASN A 187 18.60 -13.70 -13.30
CA ASN A 187 17.75 -14.79 -12.83
C ASN A 187 16.28 -14.49 -13.18
N ILE A 188 15.70 -15.27 -14.10
CA ILE A 188 14.28 -15.14 -14.47
C ILE A 188 13.31 -15.41 -13.31
N LEU A 189 13.76 -16.09 -12.25
CA LEU A 189 13.00 -16.37 -11.02
C LEU A 189 13.54 -15.57 -9.83
N TRP A 190 14.12 -14.38 -10.06
CA TRP A 190 14.67 -13.52 -9.00
C TRP A 190 13.64 -13.21 -7.90
N PHE A 191 12.38 -13.05 -8.27
CA PHE A 191 11.32 -12.76 -7.31
C PHE A 191 11.07 -13.96 -6.39
N ASP A 192 10.81 -15.13 -6.97
CA ASP A 192 10.43 -16.35 -6.25
C ASP A 192 11.59 -17.02 -5.50
N GLN A 193 12.82 -16.87 -5.98
CA GLN A 193 14.01 -17.52 -5.38
C GLN A 193 14.81 -16.63 -4.42
N ILE A 194 14.63 -15.31 -4.47
CA ILE A 194 15.44 -14.36 -3.68
C ILE A 194 14.56 -13.45 -2.84
N VAL A 195 13.54 -12.82 -3.43
CA VAL A 195 12.71 -11.84 -2.73
C VAL A 195 11.65 -12.49 -1.85
N LEU A 196 10.88 -13.46 -2.36
CA LEU A 196 9.87 -14.15 -1.54
C LEU A 196 10.47 -14.86 -0.31
N PRO A 197 11.56 -15.64 -0.40
CA PRO A 197 12.15 -16.30 0.77
C PRO A 197 12.72 -15.31 1.80
N ALA A 198 13.24 -14.16 1.35
CA ALA A 198 13.68 -13.09 2.24
C ALA A 198 12.49 -12.43 2.96
N PHE A 199 11.39 -12.19 2.23
CA PHE A 199 10.15 -11.64 2.77
C PHE A 199 9.49 -12.59 3.79
N GLU A 200 9.36 -13.88 3.46
CA GLU A 200 8.83 -14.91 4.36
C GLU A 200 9.61 -14.97 5.68
N LYS A 201 10.95 -15.07 5.60
CA LYS A 201 11.83 -15.05 6.77
C LYS A 201 11.64 -13.78 7.60
N HIS A 202 11.63 -12.61 6.96
CA HIS A 202 11.43 -11.33 7.64
C HIS A 202 10.04 -11.26 8.31
N ASN A 203 9.01 -11.86 7.71
CA ASN A 203 7.67 -11.92 8.28
C ASN A 203 7.61 -12.86 9.50
N GLU A 204 8.30 -14.01 9.47
CA GLU A 204 8.47 -14.86 10.66
C GLU A 204 9.19 -14.13 11.79
N GLU A 205 10.28 -13.44 11.49
CA GLU A 205 11.09 -12.71 12.49
C GLU A 205 10.29 -11.55 13.11
N SER A 206 9.57 -10.79 12.29
CA SER A 206 8.62 -9.75 12.74
C SER A 206 7.54 -10.33 13.66
N SER A 207 6.95 -11.46 13.28
CA SER A 207 5.90 -12.13 14.06
C SER A 207 6.43 -12.63 15.42
N ARG A 208 7.66 -13.17 15.45
CA ARG A 208 8.32 -13.59 16.70
C ARG A 208 8.56 -12.41 17.63
N GLN A 209 9.02 -11.27 17.11
CA GLN A 209 9.23 -10.05 17.90
C GLN A 209 7.94 -9.55 18.54
N LEU A 210 6.84 -9.50 17.77
CA LEU A 210 5.50 -9.14 18.27
C LEU A 210 5.00 -10.08 19.39
N THR A 211 5.31 -11.38 19.32
CA THR A 211 4.94 -12.34 20.38
C THR A 211 5.89 -12.38 21.59
N SER A 212 7.09 -11.82 21.46
CA SER A 212 8.09 -11.75 22.55
C SER A 212 8.01 -10.46 23.36
N ALA A 213 7.34 -9.42 22.84
CA ALA A 213 7.07 -8.19 23.56
C ALA A 213 5.94 -8.42 24.57
N GLU A 214 6.33 -8.76 25.82
CA GLU A 214 5.51 -8.92 27.04
C GLU A 214 4.09 -9.49 26.84
N PRO A 215 3.82 -10.75 27.24
CA PRO A 215 2.49 -11.33 27.10
C PRO A 215 1.46 -10.46 27.84
N PHE A 216 0.49 -9.91 27.10
CA PHE A 216 -0.63 -9.17 27.68
C PHE A 216 -1.24 -9.97 28.82
N ASP A 217 -1.15 -9.44 30.04
CA ASP A 217 -1.61 -10.15 31.24
C ASP A 217 -3.15 -10.21 31.28
N LEU A 218 -3.69 -11.25 30.65
CA LEU A 218 -5.12 -11.56 30.64
C LEU A 218 -5.67 -11.88 32.04
N SER A 219 -4.82 -12.09 33.06
CA SER A 219 -5.28 -12.27 34.44
C SER A 219 -5.94 -10.99 35.00
N ALA A 220 -5.48 -9.81 34.57
CA ALA A 220 -6.12 -8.53 34.89
C ALA A 220 -7.55 -8.40 34.33
N LEU A 221 -7.84 -9.09 33.22
CA LEU A 221 -9.15 -9.07 32.56
C LEU A 221 -10.10 -10.12 33.18
N LEU A 222 -9.57 -11.27 33.62
CA LEU A 222 -10.31 -12.25 34.42
C LEU A 222 -10.73 -11.71 35.80
N GLY A 223 -9.91 -10.84 36.41
CA GLY A 223 -10.24 -10.16 37.67
C GLY A 223 -11.31 -9.06 37.55
N ALA A 224 -11.74 -8.71 36.33
CA ALA A 224 -12.78 -7.70 36.07
C ALA A 224 -14.19 -8.30 35.85
N LEU A 225 -14.33 -9.63 35.92
CA LEU A 225 -15.66 -10.27 35.94
C LEU A 225 -16.32 -10.02 37.31
N PRO A 226 -17.53 -9.44 37.37
CA PRO A 226 -18.20 -9.24 38.65
C PRO A 226 -18.56 -10.60 39.27
N ASP A 227 -18.08 -10.83 40.50
CA ASP A 227 -18.41 -12.01 41.29
C ASP A 227 -19.93 -12.22 41.32
N GLY A 228 -20.36 -13.45 41.04
CA GLY A 228 -21.76 -13.86 40.81
C GLY A 228 -22.67 -13.81 42.03
N THR A 229 -22.66 -12.72 42.78
CA THR A 229 -23.49 -12.49 43.98
C THR A 229 -24.80 -11.79 43.59
N GLY A 230 -25.54 -12.38 42.66
CA GLY A 230 -26.91 -11.97 42.37
C GLY A 230 -27.88 -12.50 43.43
N PRO A 231 -28.76 -11.67 44.02
CA PRO A 231 -29.83 -12.18 44.89
C PRO A 231 -30.84 -12.96 44.04
N GLY A 232 -31.01 -14.24 44.34
CA GLY A 232 -31.77 -15.16 43.51
C GLY A 232 -33.29 -14.88 43.49
N ILE A 233 -33.89 -14.97 42.30
CA ILE A 233 -35.35 -15.03 42.12
C ILE A 233 -35.69 -16.20 41.17
N SER A 234 -36.30 -17.22 41.79
CA SER A 234 -37.10 -18.34 41.27
C SER A 234 -37.16 -18.68 39.77
N ASN A 235 -36.98 -19.99 39.50
CA ASN A 235 -37.45 -20.72 38.32
C ASN A 235 -38.86 -20.31 37.84
N ALA A 236 -38.99 -20.04 36.54
CA ALA A 236 -40.23 -20.25 35.79
C ALA A 236 -39.89 -20.73 34.37
N SER A 237 -40.03 -22.04 34.13
CA SER A 237 -39.90 -22.67 32.81
C SER A 237 -41.09 -22.32 31.92
N SER A 238 -40.84 -21.75 30.75
CA SER A 238 -41.81 -21.70 29.63
C SER A 238 -41.08 -21.47 28.30
N SER A 239 -40.90 -22.52 27.51
CA SER A 239 -40.62 -22.39 26.08
C SER A 239 -41.91 -22.00 25.33
N PRO A 240 -41.83 -21.17 24.28
CA PRO A 240 -42.80 -21.23 23.20
C PRO A 240 -42.11 -21.66 21.90
N SER A 241 -42.49 -22.85 21.42
CA SER A 241 -42.31 -23.24 20.02
C SER A 241 -43.21 -22.40 19.12
N CYS A 242 -42.69 -21.87 18.01
CA CYS A 242 -43.51 -21.37 16.90
C CYS A 242 -42.98 -21.91 15.57
N ALA A 243 -43.66 -22.93 15.06
CA ALA A 243 -43.50 -23.42 13.69
C ALA A 243 -44.65 -22.89 12.81
N SER A 244 -44.29 -22.28 11.69
CA SER A 244 -45.10 -22.13 10.47
C SER A 244 -44.15 -21.57 9.40
N SER A 245 -43.70 -22.38 8.45
CA SER A 245 -44.45 -22.74 7.22
C SER A 245 -44.53 -21.57 6.24
N GLY A 246 -43.57 -21.54 5.31
CA GLY A 246 -43.48 -20.59 4.20
C GLY A 246 -42.77 -21.23 3.01
N ASN A 247 -43.41 -22.24 2.41
CA ASN A 247 -42.85 -23.08 1.35
C ASN A 247 -42.96 -22.42 -0.02
N TRP A 248 -41.84 -22.13 -0.68
CA TRP A 248 -41.78 -21.71 -2.09
C TRP A 248 -40.61 -22.40 -2.80
N ASP A 249 -40.85 -23.62 -3.28
CA ASP A 249 -39.96 -24.36 -4.18
C ASP A 249 -40.40 -24.16 -5.63
N THR A 250 -39.54 -23.53 -6.43
CA THR A 250 -39.40 -23.62 -7.90
C THR A 250 -38.14 -22.82 -8.25
N GLY A 251 -37.09 -23.32 -8.89
CA GLY A 251 -36.88 -24.62 -9.55
C GLY A 251 -36.53 -24.39 -11.03
N SER A 252 -35.40 -24.97 -11.48
CA SER A 252 -34.74 -24.74 -12.79
C SER A 252 -34.05 -23.36 -12.92
N GLU A 253 -32.97 -23.16 -13.69
CA GLU A 253 -32.19 -24.06 -14.58
C GLU A 253 -30.72 -23.55 -14.73
N SER A 254 -29.85 -24.42 -15.24
CA SER A 254 -28.42 -24.16 -15.48
C SER A 254 -28.17 -23.27 -16.69
N CYS A 255 -27.28 -22.28 -16.55
CA CYS A 255 -26.57 -21.66 -17.68
C CYS A 255 -25.07 -21.65 -17.41
N GLU A 256 -24.39 -22.69 -17.90
CA GLU A 256 -22.98 -22.60 -18.26
C GLU A 256 -22.89 -21.62 -19.45
N LEU A 257 -22.04 -20.60 -19.34
CA LEU A 257 -21.65 -19.76 -20.46
C LEU A 257 -20.13 -19.70 -20.48
N ASP A 258 -19.54 -20.69 -21.15
CA ASP A 258 -18.23 -20.54 -21.75
C ASP A 258 -18.30 -19.39 -22.76
N CYS A 259 -17.49 -18.35 -22.52
CA CYS A 259 -17.26 -17.28 -23.47
C CYS A 259 -15.81 -17.33 -23.93
N GLU A 260 -15.47 -18.38 -24.71
CA GLU A 260 -14.28 -18.35 -25.56
C GLU A 260 -14.55 -17.44 -26.77
N ASP A 261 -14.29 -16.14 -26.63
CA ASP A 261 -14.16 -15.21 -27.76
C ASP A 261 -12.79 -14.51 -27.63
N GLN A 262 -11.77 -14.93 -28.36
CA GLN A 262 -11.50 -14.65 -29.79
C GLN A 262 -10.50 -13.47 -29.89
N TYR A 263 -9.37 -13.74 -30.54
CA TYR A 263 -8.30 -12.77 -30.77
C TYR A 263 -8.76 -11.63 -31.71
N ASP A 264 -8.97 -10.43 -31.18
CA ASP A 264 -9.00 -9.22 -32.00
C ASP A 264 -7.59 -8.61 -32.11
N SER A 265 -6.95 -8.93 -33.23
CA SER A 265 -5.70 -8.32 -33.68
C SER A 265 -5.94 -6.86 -34.11
N TYR A 266 -5.71 -5.92 -33.19
CA TYR A 266 -5.59 -4.50 -33.52
C TYR A 266 -4.12 -4.11 -33.70
N ASP A 267 -3.62 -4.31 -34.92
CA ASP A 267 -2.42 -3.61 -35.38
C ASP A 267 -2.72 -2.12 -35.64
N SER A 268 -1.70 -1.31 -35.38
CA SER A 268 -1.43 0.02 -35.97
C SER A 268 -1.85 1.30 -35.22
N TYR A 269 -0.80 2.08 -34.90
CA TYR A 269 -0.75 3.51 -34.56
C TYR A 269 -1.03 3.97 -33.11
N ASP A 270 -0.09 3.68 -32.19
CA ASP A 270 0.56 4.76 -31.40
C ASP A 270 1.90 4.34 -30.72
N GLU A 271 2.86 3.82 -31.49
CA GLU A 271 4.20 3.38 -31.01
C GLU A 271 5.10 4.52 -30.44
N VAL A 272 4.59 5.75 -30.27
CA VAL A 272 5.30 6.89 -29.66
C VAL A 272 4.77 7.28 -28.27
N GLU A 273 3.57 6.84 -27.90
CA GLU A 273 3.02 6.99 -26.54
C GLU A 273 3.30 5.76 -25.64
N GLU A 274 3.64 4.60 -26.23
CA GLU A 274 3.91 3.38 -25.46
C GLU A 274 5.17 3.44 -24.60
N ASP A 275 6.29 3.93 -25.15
CA ASP A 275 7.57 4.10 -24.44
C ASP A 275 7.44 4.94 -23.16
N ASN A 276 6.57 5.96 -23.17
CA ASN A 276 6.50 7.00 -22.14
C ASN A 276 5.75 6.62 -20.85
N ALA A 277 4.97 5.54 -20.80
CA ALA A 277 4.27 5.16 -19.56
C ALA A 277 5.07 4.16 -18.71
N ALA A 278 5.63 3.12 -19.34
CA ALA A 278 6.60 2.25 -18.68
C ALA A 278 7.83 3.06 -18.21
N ASP A 279 8.15 4.16 -18.89
CA ASP A 279 9.23 5.08 -18.56
C ASP A 279 9.23 5.61 -17.11
N ASP A 280 8.06 5.76 -16.50
CA ASP A 280 7.84 6.86 -15.57
C ASP A 280 7.46 6.48 -14.13
N MET A 281 7.21 5.20 -13.78
CA MET A 281 6.58 4.78 -12.50
C MET A 281 7.18 5.41 -11.22
N ILE A 282 8.44 5.85 -11.27
CA ILE A 282 9.15 6.56 -10.19
C ILE A 282 10.02 7.66 -10.81
N LYS A 283 9.38 8.72 -11.34
CA LYS A 283 9.86 10.03 -11.84
C LYS A 283 11.29 10.14 -12.44
N ILE A 284 11.39 10.55 -13.72
CA ILE A 284 12.60 10.68 -14.57
C ILE A 284 12.35 11.76 -15.66
N LEU A 285 13.23 12.66 -16.15
CA LEU A 285 14.59 13.16 -15.81
C LEU A 285 14.51 14.64 -15.28
N GLU A 286 15.45 15.12 -14.46
CA GLU A 286 16.52 16.14 -14.71
C GLU A 286 16.12 17.62 -14.92
N GLY A 287 16.87 18.54 -14.28
CA GLY A 287 16.73 20.01 -14.32
C GLY A 287 16.29 20.61 -12.97
N ASP A 288 16.95 21.58 -12.35
CA ASP A 288 18.09 22.42 -12.79
C ASP A 288 19.42 22.09 -12.07
N TRP A 289 20.52 22.49 -12.72
CA TRP A 289 21.87 22.55 -12.16
C TRP A 289 22.19 24.00 -11.76
N ASP A 290 22.68 24.18 -10.53
CA ASP A 290 23.14 25.43 -9.88
C ASP A 290 22.14 26.61 -9.73
#